data_AF-A0A1R4G363-F1
#
_entry.id   AF-A0A1R4G363-F1
#
_cell.length_a   1.000
_cell.length_b   1.000
_cell.length_c   1.000
_cell.angle_alpha   90.00
_cell.angle_beta   90.00
_cell.angle_gamma   90.00
#
_symmetry.space_group_name_H-M   'P 1'
#
loop_
_entity.id
_entity.type
_entity.pdbx_description
1 polymer ?
#
loop_
_entity_poly.entity_id
_entity_poly.type
_entity_poly.pdbx_seq_one_letter_code
_entity_poly.pdbx_strand_id
1 'polypeptide(L)' 'MADEPTASLDAANAMAVGRLIVDRARDRRVGVAMATHDPRVAELCDRVVELRAVSAG' A
#
# COMPACT_ATOMS: atom_id res chain seq x y z
N MET A 1 -3.95 6.22 -9.40
CA MET A 1 -3.55 6.26 -7.98
C MET A 1 -4.79 5.89 -7.18
N ALA A 2 -4.70 4.88 -6.32
CA ALA A 2 -5.75 4.57 -5.37
C ALA A 2 -5.32 5.24 -4.06
N ASP A 3 -6.10 6.22 -3.61
CA ASP A 3 -5.87 6.85 -2.30
C ASP A 3 -6.55 5.97 -1.25
N GLU A 4 -5.75 5.43 -0.33
CA GLU A 4 -6.19 4.57 0.77
C GLU A 4 -7.15 3.41 0.41
N PRO A 5 -6.73 2.42 -0.42
CA PRO A 5 -7.60 1.30 -0.81
C PRO A 5 -8.01 0.36 0.35
N THR A 6 -7.46 0.55 1.55
CA THR A 6 -7.68 -0.31 2.72
C THR A 6 -8.28 0.42 3.92
N ALA A 7 -8.56 1.72 3.85
CA ALA A 7 -8.99 2.50 5.02
C ALA A 7 -10.35 2.11 5.62
N SER A 8 -11.18 1.36 4.87
CA SER A 8 -12.49 0.84 5.33
C SER A 8 -12.50 -0.69 5.56
N LEU A 9 -11.35 -1.35 5.38
CA LEU A 9 -11.24 -2.80 5.52
C LEU A 9 -10.58 -3.15 6.86
N ASP A 10 -11.07 -4.20 7.52
CA ASP A 10 -10.33 -4.79 8.64
C ASP A 10 -8.94 -5.27 8.18
N ALA A 11 -8.02 -5.44 9.14
CA ALA A 11 -6.63 -5.79 8.85
C ALA A 11 -6.45 -7.02 7.96
N ALA A 12 -7.32 -8.03 8.08
CA ALA A 12 -7.23 -9.24 7.27
C ALA A 12 -7.63 -8.96 5.82
N ASN A 13 -8.71 -8.20 5.63
CA ASN A 13 -9.17 -7.78 4.32
C ASN A 13 -8.21 -6.82 3.63
N ALA A 14 -7.58 -5.91 4.38
CA ALA A 14 -6.54 -5.01 3.88
C ALA A 14 -5.35 -5.78 3.29
N MET A 15 -4.88 -6.83 3.98
CA MET A 15 -3.81 -7.70 3.51
C MET A 15 -4.21 -8.48 2.25
N ALA A 16 -5.43 -9.04 2.22
CA ALA A 16 -5.93 -9.80 1.08
C ALA A 16 -6.03 -8.92 -0.17
N VAL A 17 -6.60 -7.73 -0.05
CA VAL A 17 -6.71 -6.76 -1.15
C VAL A 17 -5.33 -6.27 -1.58
N GLY A 18 -4.44 -5.94 -0.63
CA GLY A 18 -3.08 -5.52 -0.92
C GLY A 18 -2.32 -6.57 -1.74
N ARG A 19 -2.42 -7.86 -1.37
CA ARG A 19 -1.81 -8.95 -2.13
C ARG A 19 -2.34 -9.01 -3.56
N LEU A 20 -3.66 -8.95 -3.73
CA LEU A 20 -4.29 -8.98 -5.06
C LEU A 20 -3.79 -7.82 -5.94
N ILE A 21 -3.67 -6.61 -5.39
CA ILE A 21 -3.17 -5.45 -6.12
C ILE A 21 -1.73 -5.66 -6.58
N VAL A 22 -0.85 -6.12 -5.69
CA VAL A 22 0.57 -6.35 -5.99
C VAL A 22 0.74 -7.46 -7.03
N ASP A 23 0.02 -8.57 -6.89
CA ASP A 23 0.10 -9.68 -7.83
C ASP A 23 -0.38 -9.26 -9.22
N ARG A 24 -1.47 -8.47 -9.31
CA ARG A 24 -1.93 -7.91 -10.59
C ARG A 24 -0.97 -6.92 -11.21
N ALA A 25 -0.28 -6.11 -10.39
CA ALA A 25 0.75 -5.19 -10.88
C ALA A 25 1.91 -5.95 -11.53
N ARG A 26 2.36 -7.04 -10.88
CA ARG A 26 3.41 -7.93 -11.37
C ARG A 26 3.00 -8.64 -12.67
N ASP A 27 1.81 -9.26 -12.68
CA ASP A 27 1.26 -9.94 -13.86
C ASP A 27 1.21 -9.02 -15.08
N ARG A 28 0.77 -7.78 -14.87
CA ARG A 28 0.56 -6.79 -15.93
C ARG A 28 1.81 -5.96 -16.24
N ARG A 29 2.91 -6.14 -15.50
CA ARG A 29 4.15 -5.36 -15.59
C ARG A 29 3.90 -3.85 -15.50
N VAL A 30 3.09 -3.44 -14.53
CA VAL A 30 2.78 -2.02 -14.25
C VAL A 30 3.23 -1.64 -12.84
N GLY A 31 3.54 -0.36 -12.65
CA GLY A 31 3.86 0.19 -11.33
C GLY A 31 2.60 0.52 -10.52
N VAL A 32 2.66 0.26 -9.21
CA VAL A 32 1.63 0.67 -8.24
C VAL A 32 2.30 1.46 -7.12
N ALA A 33 1.69 2.58 -6.75
CA ALA A 33 1.99 3.31 -5.52
C ALA A 33 0.84 3.07 -4.54
N MET A 34 1.17 2.63 -3.32
CA MET A 34 0.21 2.31 -2.27
C MET A 34 0.55 3.11 -1.00
N ALA A 35 -0.44 3.80 -0.45
CA ALA A 35 -0.34 4.47 0.85
C ALA A 35 -1.14 3.66 1.88
N THR A 36 -0.53 3.41 3.03
CA THR A 36 -1.14 2.66 4.14
C THR A 36 -0.48 3.07 5.45
N HIS A 37 -1.23 2.98 6.55
CA HIS A 37 -0.71 3.10 7.92
C HIS A 37 -0.39 1.73 8.54
N ASP A 38 -0.73 0.63 7.87
CA ASP A 38 -0.44 -0.74 8.33
C ASP A 38 0.91 -1.23 7.77
N PRO A 39 1.94 -1.43 8.62
CA PRO A 39 3.27 -1.85 8.17
C PRO A 39 3.25 -3.21 7.47
N ARG A 40 2.33 -4.11 7.82
CA ARG A 40 2.22 -5.44 7.20
C ARG A 40 1.78 -5.35 5.74
N VAL A 41 0.92 -4.37 5.42
CA VAL A 41 0.50 -4.09 4.05
C VAL A 41 1.66 -3.43 3.28
N ALA A 42 2.43 -2.56 3.92
CA ALA A 42 3.60 -1.92 3.30
C ALA A 42 4.66 -2.96 2.89
N GLU A 43 4.89 -3.99 3.70
CA GLU A 43 5.81 -5.10 3.40
C GLU A 43 5.43 -5.93 2.16
N LEU A 44 4.23 -5.77 1.60
CA LEU A 44 3.84 -6.37 0.33
C LEU A 44 4.50 -5.69 -0.87
N CYS A 45 4.95 -4.44 -0.72
CA CYS A 45 5.53 -3.63 -1.79
C CYS A 45 7.03 -3.92 -1.95
N ASP A 46 7.54 -3.79 -3.18
CA ASP A 46 8.97 -4.00 -3.45
C ASP A 46 9.86 -2.91 -2.81
N ARG A 47 9.27 -1.73 -2.52
CA ARG A 47 9.92 -0.61 -1.83
C ARG A 47 8.93 0.03 -0.85
N VAL A 48 9.43 0.40 0.32
CA VAL A 48 8.68 1.16 1.34
C VAL A 48 9.36 2.51 1.53
N VAL A 49 8.56 3.58 1.53
CA VAL A 49 9.02 4.95 1.81
C VAL A 49 8.21 5.49 2.97
N GLU A 50 8.88 5.83 4.06
CA GLU A 50 8.25 6.49 5.20
C GLU A 50 8.09 7.99 4.93
N LEU A 51 6.85 8.46 4.98
CA LEU A 51 6.56 9.89 4.92
C LEU A 51 6.57 10.47 6.33
N ARG A 52 7.28 11.60 6.51
CA ARG A 52 7.32 12.35 7.77
C ARG A 52 6.64 13.69 7.58
N ALA A 53 5.91 14.14 8.59
CA ALA A 53 5.35 15.47 8.59
C ALA A 53 6.48 16.49 8.43
N VAL A 54 6.30 17.43 7.50
CA VAL A 54 7.25 18.54 7.33
C VAL A 54 6.98 19.52 8.48
N SER A 55 7.94 19.66 9.39
CA SER A 55 7.88 20.72 10.41
C SER A 55 8.13 22.06 9.72
N ALA A 56 7.13 22.93 9.70
CA ALA A 56 7.33 24.34 9.36
C ALA A 56 8.06 25.00 10.54
N GLY A 57 9.29 25.44 10.29
CA GLY A 57 10.04 26.30 11.22
C GLY A 57 9.53 27.73 11.21
#